data_AF-A0A8S3TNR8-F1
#
_entry.id   AF-A0A8S3TNR8-F1
#
_cell.length_a   1.000
_cell.length_b   1.000
_cell.length_c   1.000
_cell.angle_alpha   90.00
_cell.angle_beta   90.00
_cell.angle_gamma   90.00
#
_symmetry.space_group_name_H-M   'P 1'
#
loop_
_entity.id
_entity.type
_entity.pdbx_description
1 polymer ?
#
loop_
_entity_poly.entity_id
_entity_poly.type
_entity_poly.pdbx_seq_one_letter_code
_entity_poly.pdbx_strand_id
1 'polypeptide(L)'
;MKLPILLALSCYAYGVIAQDLDASLLSSRLKEIKQSIGIDHLQEEFNKLPFTTKTGNGTKLLADIQDKLAASLVRFKNVLDAVKDEVFQNENRFTTQTTLPHCCAKPGTYVYDPKIQKRACVTRSPSSSSDAKYPHNTVSDIMKTQYDQNKNVLWQHYGTLEGVSIIYPSTYWNDCYNYDPRFRSAFAATASPKDKDVVILIDSSSSMKQISGVTSKSKMIIAKEAARTVIETLNPNDRVAVISFSSGVTVPTGDPNHDCYKDTLSFASKTNIDKLQEFVSLYIQESNTGNTNFENVLIKAFTYLGSTNDNVDVSTRDQVILFLTDGGSNEGRDPREVISDENAKLQNRVIMFTYLLGPGATNEMKQQLREMATQAKSRWSYGNIREGHFTYVDQNQHGRLSMELATFYVHLHVPSRHVNTNQVFSIPYVDPFSERGRYFIFYPMRFDESNITVSRFNL
;
A
#
# COMPACT_ATOMS: atom_id res chain seq x y z
N MET A 1 -8.19 42.98 18.67
CA MET A 1 -8.62 42.94 20.08
C MET A 1 -9.98 42.25 20.14
N LYS A 2 -10.12 41.13 20.88
CA LYS A 2 -11.33 40.28 20.82
C LYS A 2 -12.52 41.02 21.47
N LEU A 3 -13.63 41.13 20.73
CA LEU A 3 -14.93 41.73 21.13
C LEU A 3 -15.36 41.51 22.60
N PRO A 4 -15.17 40.32 23.22
CA PRO A 4 -15.50 40.12 24.63
C PRO A 4 -14.71 41.00 25.62
N ILE A 5 -13.49 41.42 25.29
CA ILE A 5 -12.65 42.24 26.18
C ILE A 5 -13.15 43.68 26.27
N LEU A 6 -13.65 44.21 25.14
CA LEU A 6 -14.25 45.55 25.07
C LEU A 6 -15.59 45.62 25.83
N LEU A 7 -16.40 44.57 25.72
CA LEU A 7 -17.66 44.41 26.46
C LEU A 7 -17.44 44.33 27.97
N ALA A 8 -16.43 43.57 28.42
CA ALA A 8 -16.08 43.43 29.83
C ALA A 8 -15.63 44.76 30.47
N LEU A 9 -14.79 45.55 29.78
CA LEU A 9 -14.34 46.87 30.26
C LEU A 9 -15.49 47.88 30.37
N SER A 10 -16.46 47.84 29.45
CA SER A 10 -17.63 48.70 29.50
C SER A 10 -18.60 48.33 30.64
N CYS A 11 -18.78 47.04 30.94
CA CYS A 11 -19.64 46.61 32.06
C CYS A 11 -19.01 46.94 33.42
N TYR A 12 -17.68 46.83 33.52
CA TYR A 12 -16.95 47.07 34.78
C TYR A 12 -16.91 48.56 35.17
N ALA A 13 -16.84 49.47 34.20
CA ALA A 13 -16.80 50.91 34.45
C ALA A 13 -18.16 51.51 34.90
N TYR A 14 -19.28 50.83 34.60
CA TYR A 14 -20.63 51.36 34.85
C TYR A 14 -21.49 50.50 35.79
N GLY A 15 -20.95 49.39 36.32
CA GLY A 15 -21.63 48.59 37.34
C GLY A 15 -22.95 47.94 36.88
N VAL A 16 -23.05 47.54 35.62
CA VAL A 16 -24.28 46.97 35.04
C VAL A 16 -24.19 45.44 34.95
N ILE A 17 -25.22 44.75 35.44
CA ILE A 17 -25.41 43.29 35.29
C ILE A 17 -25.88 43.02 33.84
N ALA A 18 -25.33 42.00 33.19
CA ALA A 18 -25.43 41.70 31.75
C ALA A 18 -26.82 41.27 31.24
N GLN A 19 -27.91 41.89 31.70
CA GLN A 19 -29.28 41.64 31.23
C GLN A 19 -29.89 42.78 30.39
N ASP A 20 -29.22 43.93 30.25
CA ASP A 20 -29.68 45.05 29.40
C ASP A 20 -28.57 45.52 28.42
N LEU A 21 -28.01 44.60 27.63
CA LEU A 21 -27.25 44.99 26.44
C LEU A 21 -28.24 45.38 25.34
N ASP A 22 -28.55 46.67 25.26
CA ASP A 22 -29.35 47.22 24.17
C ASP A 22 -28.62 47.00 22.82
N ALA A 23 -29.08 46.01 22.08
CA ALA A 23 -28.52 45.63 20.78
C ALA A 23 -28.58 46.78 19.77
N SER A 24 -29.53 47.72 19.91
CA SER A 24 -29.64 48.90 19.06
C SER A 24 -28.51 49.89 19.34
N LEU A 25 -28.16 50.09 20.61
CA LEU A 25 -27.06 50.95 21.04
C LEU A 25 -25.70 50.35 20.64
N LEU A 26 -25.50 49.04 20.84
CA LEU A 26 -24.29 48.34 20.43
C LEU A 26 -24.12 48.39 18.90
N SER A 27 -25.20 48.15 18.14
CA SER A 27 -25.22 48.30 16.68
C SER A 27 -24.86 49.73 16.25
N SER A 28 -25.40 50.75 16.93
CA SER A 28 -25.08 52.15 16.65
C SER A 28 -23.60 52.46 16.86
N ARG A 29 -23.02 51.97 17.97
CA ARG A 29 -21.58 52.14 18.27
C ARG A 29 -20.69 51.37 17.29
N LEU A 30 -21.09 50.16 16.89
CA LEU A 30 -20.37 49.39 15.87
C LEU A 30 -20.41 50.07 14.50
N LYS A 31 -21.51 50.74 14.15
CA LYS A 31 -21.61 51.57 12.94
C LYS A 31 -20.70 52.79 12.99
N GLU A 32 -20.61 53.48 14.13
CA GLU A 32 -19.66 54.58 14.33
C GLU A 32 -18.21 54.10 14.21
N ILE A 33 -17.89 52.92 14.76
CA ILE A 33 -16.55 52.31 14.61
C ILE A 33 -16.28 51.93 13.14
N LYS A 34 -17.27 51.39 12.42
CA LYS A 34 -17.14 51.12 10.97
C LYS A 34 -16.80 52.41 10.20
N GLN A 35 -17.44 53.53 10.55
CA GLN A 35 -17.19 54.84 9.94
C GLN A 35 -15.80 55.38 10.31
N SER A 36 -15.35 55.22 11.56
CA SER A 36 -14.03 55.71 12.00
C SER A 36 -12.85 54.91 11.43
N ILE A 37 -13.06 53.65 11.06
CA ILE A 37 -12.08 52.82 10.34
C ILE A 37 -11.97 53.26 8.86
N GLY A 38 -12.91 54.08 8.37
CA GLY A 38 -12.86 54.61 7.01
C GLY A 38 -13.15 53.57 5.93
N ILE A 39 -13.86 52.48 6.26
CA ILE A 39 -14.18 51.40 5.30
C ILE A 39 -14.94 51.93 4.10
N ASP A 40 -15.91 52.82 4.33
CA ASP A 40 -16.72 53.39 3.25
C ASP A 40 -15.86 54.30 2.36
N HIS A 41 -14.91 55.04 2.94
CA HIS A 41 -13.92 55.84 2.19
C HIS A 41 -12.95 54.96 1.39
N LEU A 42 -12.44 53.87 1.98
CA LEU A 42 -11.59 52.89 1.30
C LEU A 42 -12.32 52.20 0.14
N GLN A 43 -13.60 51.87 0.32
CA GLN A 43 -14.43 51.32 -0.75
C GLN A 43 -14.68 52.35 -1.85
N GLU A 44 -14.88 53.61 -1.50
CA GLU A 44 -15.02 54.71 -2.47
C GLU A 44 -13.74 54.90 -3.29
N GLU A 45 -12.57 54.91 -2.65
CA GLU A 45 -11.27 54.96 -3.34
C GLU A 45 -11.02 53.69 -4.18
N PHE A 46 -11.37 52.51 -3.67
CA PHE A 46 -11.29 51.26 -4.42
C PHE A 46 -12.17 51.29 -5.68
N ASN A 47 -13.38 51.85 -5.60
CA ASN A 47 -14.30 51.98 -6.73
C ASN A 47 -13.82 52.99 -7.78
N LYS A 48 -12.98 53.95 -7.41
CA LYS A 48 -12.33 54.90 -8.34
C LYS A 48 -11.18 54.26 -9.12
N LEU A 49 -10.65 53.13 -8.66
CA LEU A 49 -9.56 52.44 -9.36
C LEU A 49 -10.05 51.85 -10.68
N PRO A 50 -9.29 51.99 -11.78
CA PRO A 50 -9.61 51.31 -13.02
C PRO A 50 -9.39 49.81 -12.84
N PHE A 51 -10.47 49.03 -12.99
CA PHE A 51 -10.40 47.56 -13.02
C PHE A 51 -11.05 47.03 -14.29
N THR A 52 -10.66 45.82 -14.67
CA THR A 52 -11.31 45.08 -15.74
C THR A 52 -11.97 43.87 -15.13
N THR A 53 -13.30 43.81 -15.14
CA THR A 53 -14.02 42.61 -14.70
C THR A 53 -13.80 41.52 -15.73
N LYS A 54 -12.95 40.53 -15.40
CA LYS A 54 -12.89 39.28 -16.17
C LYS A 54 -14.02 38.38 -15.71
N THR A 55 -15.12 38.34 -16.45
CA THR A 55 -16.12 37.28 -16.31
C THR A 55 -15.49 35.97 -16.78
N GLY A 56 -15.10 35.12 -15.82
CA GLY A 56 -14.49 33.83 -16.13
C GLY A 56 -15.49 32.91 -16.82
N ASN A 57 -15.18 32.47 -18.04
CA ASN A 57 -15.94 31.40 -18.68
C ASN A 57 -15.47 30.05 -18.09
N GLY A 58 -16.27 29.50 -17.17
CA GLY A 58 -15.97 28.22 -16.52
C GLY A 58 -15.77 27.05 -17.50
N THR A 59 -16.51 27.01 -18.61
CA THR A 59 -16.35 25.95 -19.62
C THR A 59 -15.03 26.06 -20.37
N LYS A 60 -14.61 27.27 -20.73
CA LYS A 60 -13.31 27.51 -21.36
C LYS A 60 -12.17 27.18 -20.40
N LEU A 61 -12.29 27.56 -19.13
CA LEU A 61 -11.30 27.23 -18.12
C LEU A 61 -11.18 25.72 -17.91
N LEU A 62 -12.31 25.00 -17.90
CA LEU A 62 -12.32 23.54 -17.75
C LEU A 62 -11.63 22.86 -18.95
N ALA A 63 -11.93 23.29 -20.17
CA ALA A 63 -11.26 22.80 -21.38
C ALA A 63 -9.75 23.06 -21.34
N ASP A 64 -9.33 24.29 -20.99
CA ASP A 64 -7.92 24.65 -20.87
C ASP A 64 -7.20 23.80 -19.80
N ILE A 65 -7.87 23.47 -18.69
CA ILE A 65 -7.32 22.59 -17.64
C ILE A 65 -7.20 21.15 -18.15
N GLN A 66 -8.23 20.63 -18.81
CA GLN A 66 -8.24 19.28 -19.37
C GLN A 66 -7.11 19.10 -20.39
N ASP A 67 -6.94 20.05 -21.31
CA ASP A 67 -5.91 20.00 -22.34
C ASP A 67 -4.50 20.06 -21.75
N LYS A 68 -4.27 20.95 -20.78
CA LYS A 68 -2.98 21.06 -20.08
C LYS A 68 -2.66 19.80 -19.27
N LEU A 69 -3.66 19.22 -18.61
CA LEU A 69 -3.50 17.99 -17.85
C LEU A 69 -3.19 16.82 -18.79
N ALA A 70 -3.97 16.64 -19.86
CA ALA A 70 -3.75 15.60 -20.85
C ALA A 70 -2.36 15.71 -21.49
N ALA A 71 -1.94 16.91 -21.91
CA ALA A 71 -0.61 17.15 -22.44
C ALA A 71 0.49 16.82 -21.43
N SER A 72 0.26 17.13 -20.14
CA SER A 72 1.20 16.77 -19.07
C SER A 72 1.30 15.26 -18.86
N LEU A 73 0.18 14.54 -18.91
CA LEU A 73 0.14 13.08 -18.77
C LEU A 73 0.84 12.39 -19.94
N VAL A 74 0.61 12.86 -21.18
CA VAL A 74 1.31 12.37 -22.37
C VAL A 74 2.81 12.59 -22.25
N ARG A 75 3.26 13.75 -21.75
CA ARG A 75 4.68 14.02 -21.52
C ARG A 75 5.29 13.03 -20.52
N PHE A 76 4.64 12.79 -19.39
CA PHE A 76 5.14 11.85 -18.38
C PHE A 76 5.13 10.40 -18.87
N LYS A 77 4.14 10.03 -19.70
CA LYS A 77 4.11 8.75 -20.39
C LYS A 77 5.33 8.58 -21.30
N ASN A 78 5.64 9.57 -22.14
CA ASN A 78 6.80 9.49 -23.05
C ASN A 78 8.13 9.36 -22.29
N VAL A 79 8.27 10.06 -21.16
CA VAL A 79 9.43 9.91 -20.25
C VAL A 79 9.54 8.47 -19.75
N LEU A 80 8.43 7.90 -19.30
CA LEU A 80 8.38 6.54 -18.78
C LEU A 80 8.65 5.49 -19.85
N ASP A 81 8.12 5.67 -21.06
CA ASP A 81 8.38 4.81 -22.22
C ASP A 81 9.86 4.81 -22.61
N ALA A 82 10.52 5.97 -22.62
CA ALA A 82 11.96 6.05 -22.91
C ALA A 82 12.83 5.30 -21.88
N VAL A 83 12.51 5.42 -20.58
CA VAL A 83 13.22 4.68 -19.51
C VAL A 83 12.95 3.18 -19.60
N LYS A 84 11.70 2.80 -19.87
CA LYS A 84 11.28 1.41 -20.06
C LYS A 84 12.04 0.75 -21.21
N ASP A 85 12.12 1.41 -22.37
CA ASP A 85 12.79 0.87 -23.55
C ASP A 85 14.29 0.67 -23.30
N GLU A 86 14.95 1.59 -22.60
CA GLU A 86 16.36 1.45 -22.20
C GLU A 86 16.58 0.26 -21.26
N VAL A 87 15.68 0.07 -20.29
CA VAL A 87 15.70 -1.06 -19.36
C VAL A 87 15.56 -2.39 -20.12
N PHE A 88 14.58 -2.50 -21.03
CA PHE A 88 14.39 -3.71 -21.83
C PHE A 88 15.59 -4.05 -22.72
N GLN A 89 16.19 -3.04 -23.37
CA GLN A 89 17.31 -3.26 -24.29
C GLN A 89 18.60 -3.67 -23.57
N ASN A 90 18.74 -3.35 -22.27
CA ASN A 90 19.98 -3.55 -21.52
C ASN A 90 19.83 -4.48 -20.31
N GLU A 91 18.70 -5.18 -20.17
CA GLU A 91 18.44 -6.10 -19.07
C GLU A 91 19.53 -7.19 -18.94
N ASN A 92 19.97 -7.74 -20.08
CA ASN A 92 21.04 -8.73 -20.15
C ASN A 92 22.40 -8.22 -19.62
N ARG A 93 22.56 -6.91 -19.45
CA ARG A 93 23.76 -6.25 -18.90
C ARG A 93 23.65 -5.99 -17.40
N PHE A 94 22.56 -6.37 -16.75
CA PHE A 94 22.41 -6.19 -15.32
C PHE A 94 23.37 -7.15 -14.58
N THR A 95 24.02 -6.66 -13.53
CA THR A 95 25.06 -7.42 -12.83
C THR A 95 24.91 -7.34 -11.32
N THR A 96 25.54 -8.23 -10.57
CA THR A 96 25.52 -8.21 -9.10
C THR A 96 26.36 -7.08 -8.50
N GLN A 97 27.03 -6.28 -9.33
CA GLN A 97 27.84 -5.14 -8.93
C GLN A 97 27.26 -3.85 -9.52
N THR A 98 27.55 -2.73 -8.85
CA THR A 98 27.17 -1.41 -9.35
C THR A 98 28.22 -0.39 -8.97
N THR A 99 28.43 0.59 -9.84
CA THR A 99 29.24 1.78 -9.55
C THR A 99 28.39 2.92 -8.99
N LEU A 100 27.07 2.75 -8.94
CA LEU A 100 26.17 3.77 -8.40
C LEU A 100 26.25 3.78 -6.87
N PRO A 101 26.32 4.97 -6.26
CA PRO A 101 26.30 5.11 -4.81
C PRO A 101 24.95 4.67 -4.20
N HIS A 102 25.00 4.14 -2.97
CA HIS A 102 23.80 3.86 -2.20
C HIS A 102 23.01 5.15 -1.92
N CYS A 103 21.67 5.09 -1.87
CA CYS A 103 20.84 6.28 -1.58
C CYS A 103 21.08 6.86 -0.18
N CYS A 104 21.60 6.06 0.75
CA CYS A 104 22.04 6.52 2.06
C CYS A 104 23.37 7.28 2.08
N ALA A 105 24.12 7.27 0.98
CA ALA A 105 25.39 7.97 0.92
C ALA A 105 25.14 9.48 0.99
N LYS A 106 25.69 10.12 2.03
CA LYS A 106 25.63 11.58 2.19
C LYS A 106 26.33 12.27 1.00
N PRO A 107 25.80 13.39 0.50
CA PRO A 107 26.51 14.17 -0.52
C PRO A 107 27.83 14.70 0.04
N GLY A 108 28.91 14.61 -0.75
CA GLY A 108 30.21 15.16 -0.39
C GLY A 108 30.30 16.69 -0.51
N THR A 109 29.30 17.35 -1.09
CA THR A 109 29.26 18.80 -1.32
C THR A 109 27.91 19.40 -0.93
N TYR A 110 27.93 20.63 -0.41
CA TYR A 110 26.74 21.40 -0.06
C TYR A 110 25.94 21.75 -1.32
N VAL A 111 24.90 20.98 -1.61
CA VAL A 111 23.92 21.27 -2.67
C VAL A 111 22.87 22.22 -2.09
N TYR A 112 22.47 23.23 -2.87
CA TYR A 112 21.51 24.31 -2.50
C TYR A 112 20.14 23.78 -2.02
N ASP A 113 19.80 22.54 -2.38
CA ASP A 113 18.81 21.73 -1.68
C ASP A 113 19.51 20.47 -1.15
N PRO A 114 19.84 20.38 0.16
CA PRO A 114 20.59 19.25 0.71
C PRO A 114 19.83 17.92 0.59
N LYS A 115 18.52 17.96 0.28
CA LYS A 115 17.71 16.77 0.08
C LYS A 115 17.79 16.24 -1.33
N ILE A 116 17.88 17.05 -2.40
CA ILE A 116 17.82 16.58 -3.80
C ILE A 116 19.18 16.70 -4.49
N GLN A 117 19.76 15.58 -4.89
CA GLN A 117 21.05 15.51 -5.55
C GLN A 117 20.87 15.10 -7.02
N LYS A 118 21.45 15.85 -7.96
CA LYS A 118 21.39 15.56 -9.41
C LYS A 118 22.25 14.37 -9.86
N ARG A 119 22.16 13.26 -9.14
CA ARG A 119 22.80 11.97 -9.43
C ARG A 119 21.81 10.85 -9.20
N ALA A 120 22.04 9.69 -9.81
CA ALA A 120 21.32 8.48 -9.46
C ALA A 120 21.86 7.89 -8.15
N CYS A 121 21.03 7.10 -7.50
CA CYS A 121 21.44 6.22 -6.42
C CYS A 121 20.71 4.88 -6.52
N VAL A 122 21.24 3.88 -5.83
CA VAL A 122 20.58 2.58 -5.71
C VAL A 122 20.24 2.25 -4.26
N THR A 123 19.21 1.44 -4.08
CA THR A 123 18.95 0.72 -2.83
C THR A 123 18.87 -0.77 -3.13
N ARG A 124 19.22 -1.59 -2.13
CA ARG A 124 19.00 -3.03 -2.14
C ARG A 124 18.34 -3.38 -0.83
N SER A 125 17.15 -3.95 -0.91
CA SER A 125 16.41 -4.37 0.28
C SER A 125 17.23 -5.38 1.08
N PRO A 126 17.22 -5.34 2.43
CA PRO A 126 17.89 -6.33 3.27
C PRO A 126 17.40 -7.77 3.03
N SER A 127 16.20 -7.93 2.48
CA SER A 127 15.61 -9.23 2.14
C SER A 127 15.93 -9.70 0.71
N SER A 128 16.65 -8.90 -0.07
CA SER A 128 17.07 -9.27 -1.44
C SER A 128 18.06 -10.43 -1.42
N SER A 129 17.96 -11.34 -2.40
CA SER A 129 18.92 -12.42 -2.57
C SER A 129 20.33 -11.91 -2.91
N SER A 130 21.35 -12.75 -2.72
CA SER A 130 22.75 -12.40 -3.01
C SER A 130 23.05 -12.22 -4.50
N ASP A 131 22.24 -12.82 -5.35
CA ASP A 131 22.30 -12.77 -6.82
C ASP A 131 21.43 -11.67 -7.43
N ALA A 132 20.74 -10.87 -6.61
CA ALA A 132 19.98 -9.72 -7.06
C ALA A 132 20.85 -8.78 -7.91
N LYS A 133 20.37 -8.44 -9.11
CA LYS A 133 21.14 -7.69 -10.10
C LYS A 133 20.78 -6.20 -10.06
N TYR A 134 21.81 -5.36 -10.17
CA TYR A 134 21.66 -3.93 -10.34
C TYR A 134 21.48 -3.57 -11.81
N PRO A 135 20.62 -2.57 -12.11
CA PRO A 135 20.48 -2.03 -13.45
C PRO A 135 21.79 -1.45 -13.95
N HIS A 136 22.06 -1.58 -15.26
CA HIS A 136 23.21 -0.98 -15.90
C HIS A 136 23.14 0.56 -15.84
N ASN A 137 24.29 1.25 -15.80
CA ASN A 137 24.36 2.72 -15.66
C ASN A 137 23.62 3.49 -16.77
N THR A 138 23.41 2.86 -17.93
CA THR A 138 22.63 3.47 -19.02
C THR A 138 21.20 3.81 -18.59
N VAL A 139 20.62 3.05 -17.64
CA VAL A 139 19.32 3.36 -17.03
C VAL A 139 19.37 4.68 -16.26
N SER A 140 20.43 4.94 -15.47
CA SER A 140 20.58 6.26 -14.84
C SER A 140 20.84 7.39 -15.83
N ASP A 141 21.53 7.11 -16.93
CA ASP A 141 21.84 8.11 -17.95
C ASP A 141 20.56 8.55 -18.67
N ILE A 142 19.70 7.62 -19.09
CA ILE A 142 18.42 7.98 -19.69
C ILE A 142 17.52 8.71 -18.70
N MET A 143 17.48 8.29 -17.42
CA MET A 143 16.69 8.99 -16.40
C MET A 143 17.17 10.43 -16.22
N LYS A 144 18.48 10.65 -16.20
CA LYS A 144 19.06 12.00 -16.16
C LYS A 144 18.66 12.81 -17.39
N THR A 145 18.80 12.25 -18.58
CA THR A 145 18.40 12.91 -19.83
C THR A 145 16.94 13.32 -19.81
N GLN A 146 16.03 12.43 -19.38
CA GLN A 146 14.61 12.74 -19.29
C GLN A 146 14.31 13.83 -18.25
N TYR A 147 15.00 13.82 -17.11
CA TYR A 147 14.86 14.84 -16.07
C TYR A 147 15.30 16.23 -16.57
N ASP A 148 16.46 16.31 -17.25
CA ASP A 148 17.01 17.57 -17.74
C ASP A 148 16.19 18.14 -18.92
N GLN A 149 15.64 17.27 -19.78
CA GLN A 149 14.87 17.68 -20.96
C GLN A 149 13.40 18.02 -20.66
N ASN A 150 12.81 17.43 -19.61
CA ASN A 150 11.38 17.59 -19.31
C ASN A 150 11.14 18.37 -18.02
N LYS A 151 10.74 19.63 -18.17
CA LYS A 151 10.31 20.46 -17.02
C LYS A 151 9.19 19.78 -16.25
N ASN A 152 9.31 19.77 -14.92
CA ASN A 152 8.37 19.19 -13.94
C ASN A 152 8.38 17.65 -13.81
N VAL A 153 9.30 16.94 -14.47
CA VAL A 153 9.62 15.57 -14.03
C VAL A 153 10.31 15.67 -12.67
N LEU A 154 9.82 14.89 -11.70
CA LEU A 154 10.37 14.84 -10.35
C LEU A 154 11.28 13.61 -10.22
N TRP A 155 10.81 12.62 -9.47
CA TRP A 155 11.51 11.37 -9.22
C TRP A 155 11.15 10.33 -10.28
N GLN A 156 12.18 9.65 -10.77
CA GLN A 156 12.08 8.47 -11.61
C GLN A 156 12.58 7.28 -10.81
N HIS A 157 11.82 6.20 -10.84
CA HIS A 157 12.11 4.99 -10.09
C HIS A 157 12.08 3.81 -11.05
N TYR A 158 13.06 2.93 -10.91
CA TYR A 158 12.97 1.57 -11.44
C TYR A 158 13.30 0.61 -10.31
N GLY A 159 12.38 -0.32 -10.03
CA GLY A 159 12.51 -1.33 -8.99
C GLY A 159 12.35 -2.72 -9.59
N THR A 160 13.09 -3.68 -9.06
CA THR A 160 13.09 -5.08 -9.52
C THR A 160 12.35 -5.99 -8.53
N LEU A 161 11.93 -7.17 -8.97
CA LEU A 161 11.30 -8.18 -8.11
C LEU A 161 12.29 -8.80 -7.10
N GLU A 162 13.59 -8.66 -7.37
CA GLU A 162 14.69 -9.07 -6.49
C GLU A 162 14.94 -8.05 -5.36
N GLY A 163 14.25 -6.90 -5.34
CA GLY A 163 14.34 -5.91 -4.25
C GLY A 163 15.43 -4.85 -4.45
N VAL A 164 15.95 -4.70 -5.66
CA VAL A 164 16.87 -3.62 -6.03
C VAL A 164 16.08 -2.45 -6.62
N SER A 165 16.47 -1.22 -6.32
CA SER A 165 15.90 -0.06 -7.02
C SER A 165 16.94 0.99 -7.37
N ILE A 166 16.71 1.71 -8.47
CA ILE A 166 17.48 2.86 -8.94
C ILE A 166 16.56 4.08 -9.04
N ILE A 167 17.09 5.21 -8.59
CA ILE A 167 16.28 6.42 -8.33
C ILE A 167 17.04 7.65 -8.83
N TYR A 168 16.35 8.48 -9.61
CA TYR A 168 16.88 9.74 -10.15
C TYR A 168 15.86 10.90 -10.07
N PRO A 169 16.24 12.11 -9.60
CA PRO A 169 17.48 12.42 -8.88
C PRO A 169 17.60 11.54 -7.61
N SER A 170 18.61 11.71 -6.77
CA SER A 170 18.71 10.96 -5.50
C SER A 170 18.38 11.86 -4.32
N THR A 171 17.64 11.34 -3.34
CA THR A 171 17.39 12.03 -2.07
C THR A 171 17.93 11.24 -0.91
N TYR A 172 18.54 11.96 0.05
CA TYR A 172 18.92 11.37 1.32
C TYR A 172 17.70 11.32 2.25
N TRP A 173 17.42 10.15 2.82
CA TRP A 173 16.52 10.01 3.96
C TRP A 173 17.08 8.98 4.95
N ASN A 174 16.62 9.01 6.20
CA ASN A 174 17.25 8.28 7.30
C ASN A 174 17.08 6.74 7.22
N ASP A 175 16.00 6.27 6.58
CA ASP A 175 15.59 4.85 6.57
C ASP A 175 15.85 4.15 5.22
N CYS A 176 16.81 4.63 4.45
CA CYS A 176 17.09 4.14 3.09
C CYS A 176 17.69 2.73 3.03
N TYR A 177 18.26 2.22 4.13
CA TYR A 177 18.76 0.84 4.20
C TYR A 177 17.65 -0.20 4.34
N ASN A 178 16.49 0.19 4.88
CA ASN A 178 15.34 -0.71 5.02
C ASN A 178 14.32 -0.54 3.88
N TYR A 179 14.67 0.25 2.87
CA TYR A 179 13.79 0.49 1.73
C TYR A 179 13.67 -0.76 0.87
N ASP A 180 12.45 -1.27 0.73
CA ASP A 180 12.09 -2.29 -0.23
C ASP A 180 11.03 -1.73 -1.19
N PRO A 181 11.31 -1.66 -2.51
CA PRO A 181 10.32 -1.18 -3.47
C PRO A 181 9.08 -2.08 -3.49
N ARG A 182 9.22 -3.37 -3.16
CA ARG A 182 8.17 -4.38 -3.29
C ARG A 182 7.06 -4.25 -2.24
N PHE A 183 7.34 -3.54 -1.13
CA PHE A 183 6.36 -3.27 -0.07
C PHE A 183 5.55 -1.99 -0.34
N ARG A 184 5.77 -1.33 -1.48
CA ARG A 184 5.03 -0.13 -1.85
C ARG A 184 3.78 -0.53 -2.62
N SER A 185 2.63 -0.02 -2.19
CA SER A 185 1.34 -0.23 -2.86
C SER A 185 1.38 0.10 -4.35
N ALA A 186 2.13 1.13 -4.72
CA ALA A 186 2.33 1.53 -6.10
C ALA A 186 3.11 0.49 -6.93
N PHE A 187 4.13 -0.14 -6.34
CA PHE A 187 4.85 -1.25 -6.95
C PHE A 187 3.97 -2.50 -7.05
N ALA A 188 3.28 -2.85 -5.97
CA ALA A 188 2.39 -4.01 -5.94
C ALA A 188 1.22 -3.90 -6.94
N ALA A 189 0.61 -2.71 -7.07
CA ALA A 189 -0.43 -2.43 -8.06
C ALA A 189 0.09 -2.51 -9.50
N THR A 190 1.39 -2.24 -9.71
CA THR A 190 2.01 -2.36 -11.02
C THR A 190 2.34 -3.81 -11.33
N ALA A 191 2.97 -4.52 -10.39
CA ALA A 191 3.31 -5.94 -10.54
C ALA A 191 2.06 -6.82 -10.65
N SER A 192 0.97 -6.42 -9.98
CA SER A 192 -0.35 -7.06 -9.99
C SER A 192 -1.47 -6.04 -10.23
N PRO A 193 -1.77 -5.72 -11.50
CA PRO A 193 -2.80 -4.74 -11.87
C PRO A 193 -4.22 -5.15 -11.51
N LYS A 194 -4.48 -6.45 -11.30
CA LYS A 194 -5.79 -6.94 -10.91
C LYS A 194 -6.00 -6.63 -9.43
N ASP A 195 -7.14 -6.02 -9.11
CA ASP A 195 -7.50 -5.76 -7.72
C ASP A 195 -7.70 -7.07 -6.96
N LYS A 196 -7.41 -7.03 -5.66
CA LYS A 196 -7.35 -8.21 -4.79
C LYS A 196 -8.35 -8.10 -3.65
N ASP A 197 -8.87 -9.25 -3.23
CA ASP A 197 -9.61 -9.46 -1.99
C ASP A 197 -8.75 -10.36 -1.11
N VAL A 198 -8.20 -9.80 -0.03
CA VAL A 198 -7.17 -10.46 0.79
C VAL A 198 -7.70 -10.71 2.19
N VAL A 199 -7.70 -11.96 2.64
CA VAL A 199 -7.98 -12.31 4.04
C VAL A 199 -6.69 -12.78 4.70
N ILE A 200 -6.24 -12.07 5.73
CA ILE A 200 -5.04 -12.39 6.49
C ILE A 200 -5.46 -13.13 7.76
N LEU A 201 -5.03 -14.38 7.91
CA LEU A 201 -5.32 -15.23 9.06
C LEU A 201 -4.06 -15.37 9.92
N ILE A 202 -4.13 -14.93 11.17
CA ILE A 202 -3.00 -14.91 12.10
C ILE A 202 -3.29 -15.86 13.26
N ASP A 203 -2.51 -16.94 13.37
CA ASP A 203 -2.56 -17.83 14.52
C ASP A 203 -2.15 -17.06 15.79
N SER A 204 -2.99 -17.15 16.80
CA SER A 204 -2.81 -16.57 18.12
C SER A 204 -2.93 -17.62 19.22
N SER A 205 -2.61 -18.88 18.93
CA SER A 205 -2.49 -19.95 19.93
C SER A 205 -1.29 -19.72 20.87
N SER A 206 -1.24 -20.45 21.99
CA SER A 206 -0.19 -20.23 22.99
C SER A 206 1.24 -20.50 22.49
N SER A 207 1.41 -21.33 21.45
CA SER A 207 2.74 -21.63 20.86
C SER A 207 3.38 -20.41 20.20
N MET A 208 2.56 -19.45 19.75
CA MET A 208 3.01 -18.19 19.17
C MET A 208 3.74 -17.27 20.18
N LYS A 209 3.62 -17.53 21.49
CA LYS A 209 4.38 -16.83 22.55
C LYS A 209 5.86 -17.21 22.55
N GLN A 210 6.21 -18.36 21.97
CA GLN A 210 7.58 -18.85 22.00
C GLN A 210 8.53 -17.90 21.26
N ILE A 211 9.71 -17.71 21.82
CA ILE A 211 10.77 -16.92 21.21
C ILE A 211 11.26 -17.65 19.97
N SER A 212 11.36 -16.91 18.87
CA SER A 212 11.91 -17.43 17.64
C SER A 212 13.42 -17.55 17.80
N GLY A 213 14.00 -18.76 17.73
CA GLY A 213 15.36 -19.09 18.19
C GLY A 213 16.56 -18.29 17.63
N VAL A 214 16.34 -17.32 16.73
CA VAL A 214 17.37 -16.44 16.14
C VAL A 214 17.11 -14.95 16.39
N THR A 215 15.91 -14.57 16.80
CA THR A 215 15.56 -13.18 17.14
C THR A 215 15.14 -13.11 18.60
N SER A 216 15.45 -12.03 19.32
CA SER A 216 14.86 -11.78 20.66
C SER A 216 13.36 -11.46 20.62
N LYS A 217 12.64 -11.86 19.55
CA LYS A 217 11.21 -11.61 19.29
C LYS A 217 10.43 -12.93 19.36
N SER A 218 9.18 -12.88 19.84
CA SER A 218 8.26 -14.02 19.77
C SER A 218 7.76 -14.24 18.33
N LYS A 219 7.29 -15.45 18.03
CA LYS A 219 6.68 -15.76 16.72
C LYS A 219 5.49 -14.84 16.41
N MET A 220 4.70 -14.49 17.44
CA MET A 220 3.61 -13.52 17.31
C MET A 220 4.11 -12.14 16.88
N ILE A 221 5.19 -11.60 17.47
CA ILE A 221 5.75 -10.31 17.05
C ILE A 221 6.14 -10.34 15.58
N ILE A 222 6.79 -11.42 15.13
CA ILE A 222 7.21 -11.58 13.73
C ILE A 222 5.99 -11.68 12.81
N ALA A 223 4.97 -12.45 13.18
CA ALA A 223 3.72 -12.57 12.43
C ALA A 223 2.99 -11.22 12.30
N LYS A 224 2.91 -10.44 13.38
CA LYS A 224 2.34 -9.09 13.38
C LYS A 224 3.11 -8.13 12.46
N GLU A 225 4.44 -8.15 12.51
CA GLU A 225 5.29 -7.32 11.64
C GLU A 225 5.07 -7.67 10.16
N ALA A 226 4.98 -8.96 9.82
CA ALA A 226 4.73 -9.39 8.46
C ALA A 226 3.31 -9.02 7.98
N ALA A 227 2.28 -9.26 8.81
CA ALA A 227 0.91 -8.89 8.48
C ALA A 227 0.75 -7.38 8.28
N ARG A 228 1.38 -6.54 9.12
CA ARG A 228 1.40 -5.08 8.93
C ARG A 228 2.05 -4.69 7.60
N THR A 229 3.15 -5.33 7.24
CA THR A 229 3.83 -5.09 5.96
C THR A 229 2.91 -5.40 4.78
N VAL A 230 2.15 -6.50 4.82
CA VAL A 230 1.14 -6.83 3.80
C VAL A 230 0.08 -5.74 3.72
N ILE A 231 -0.49 -5.32 4.85
CA ILE A 231 -1.56 -4.30 4.90
C ILE A 231 -1.09 -2.98 4.28
N GLU A 232 0.17 -2.59 4.50
CA GLU A 232 0.79 -1.40 3.87
C GLU A 232 1.04 -1.55 2.37
N THR A 233 1.22 -2.79 1.90
CA THR A 233 1.50 -3.11 0.50
C THR A 233 0.24 -3.11 -0.37
N LEU A 234 -0.95 -3.13 0.23
CA LEU A 234 -2.22 -3.15 -0.52
C LEU A 234 -2.51 -1.80 -1.20
N ASN A 235 -3.06 -1.87 -2.41
CA ASN A 235 -3.56 -0.71 -3.13
C ASN A 235 -4.96 -0.34 -2.61
N PRO A 236 -5.38 0.95 -2.57
CA PRO A 236 -6.71 1.29 -2.04
C PRO A 236 -7.91 0.67 -2.75
N ASN A 237 -7.75 0.22 -3.99
CA ASN A 237 -8.81 -0.54 -4.67
C ASN A 237 -8.85 -2.00 -4.20
N ASP A 238 -7.80 -2.53 -3.58
CA ASP A 238 -7.82 -3.83 -2.93
C ASP A 238 -8.73 -3.79 -1.69
N ARG A 239 -9.31 -4.94 -1.32
CA ARG A 239 -10.08 -5.10 -0.10
C ARG A 239 -9.39 -6.10 0.83
N VAL A 240 -9.49 -5.87 2.14
CA VAL A 240 -8.79 -6.65 3.15
C VAL A 240 -9.63 -6.88 4.40
N ALA A 241 -9.46 -8.07 4.96
CA ALA A 241 -9.85 -8.42 6.32
C ALA A 241 -8.67 -9.09 7.04
N VAL A 242 -8.57 -8.85 8.35
CA VAL A 242 -7.58 -9.50 9.20
C VAL A 242 -8.33 -10.26 10.28
N ILE A 243 -7.98 -11.51 10.49
CA ILE A 243 -8.63 -12.41 11.43
C ILE A 243 -7.56 -13.09 12.27
N SER A 244 -7.69 -13.00 13.58
CA SER A 244 -6.86 -13.74 14.53
C SER A 244 -7.61 -15.00 14.98
N PHE A 245 -6.90 -16.10 15.22
CA PHE A 245 -7.56 -17.34 15.62
C PHE A 245 -6.74 -18.17 16.61
N SER A 246 -7.43 -18.89 17.48
CA SER A 246 -6.90 -19.99 18.31
C SER A 246 -7.95 -21.09 18.38
N SER A 247 -8.63 -21.29 19.51
CA SER A 247 -9.86 -22.10 19.57
C SER A 247 -11.07 -21.35 19.01
N GLY A 248 -11.08 -20.02 19.16
CA GLY A 248 -12.07 -19.10 18.60
C GLY A 248 -11.48 -18.17 17.54
N VAL A 249 -12.35 -17.31 17.00
CA VAL A 249 -12.00 -16.32 15.98
C VAL A 249 -12.19 -14.91 16.55
N THR A 250 -11.20 -14.05 16.34
CA THR A 250 -11.22 -12.63 16.71
C THR A 250 -11.03 -11.78 15.45
N VAL A 251 -11.94 -10.83 15.24
CA VAL A 251 -11.91 -9.88 14.12
C VAL A 251 -11.87 -8.45 14.67
N PRO A 252 -11.43 -7.45 13.88
CA PRO A 252 -11.57 -6.06 14.29
C PRO A 252 -13.05 -5.78 14.57
N THR A 253 -13.37 -5.38 15.79
CA THR A 253 -14.69 -4.86 16.12
C THR A 253 -14.55 -3.36 16.32
N GLY A 254 -15.12 -2.57 15.41
CA GLY A 254 -15.36 -1.16 15.64
C GLY A 254 -16.50 -0.98 16.65
N ASP A 255 -16.80 0.28 16.99
CA ASP A 255 -18.01 0.73 17.71
C ASP A 255 -19.11 -0.35 17.79
N PRO A 256 -19.60 -0.74 18.98
CA PRO A 256 -20.64 -1.77 19.11
C PRO A 256 -21.94 -1.47 18.33
N ASN A 257 -22.10 -0.24 17.82
CA ASN A 257 -23.20 0.16 16.94
C ASN A 257 -22.88 0.08 15.42
N HIS A 258 -21.62 -0.13 15.03
CA HIS A 258 -21.14 -0.19 13.64
C HIS A 258 -20.12 -1.31 13.44
N ASP A 259 -20.62 -2.50 13.08
CA ASP A 259 -19.83 -3.72 12.91
C ASP A 259 -19.18 -3.83 11.52
N CYS A 260 -18.50 -2.77 11.08
CA CYS A 260 -18.03 -2.59 9.69
C CYS A 260 -17.00 -3.62 9.20
N TYR A 261 -16.40 -4.41 10.11
CA TYR A 261 -15.32 -5.34 9.80
C TYR A 261 -15.65 -6.79 10.11
N LYS A 262 -16.86 -7.12 10.59
CA LYS A 262 -17.17 -8.47 11.09
C LYS A 262 -17.46 -9.51 10.02
N ASP A 263 -18.11 -9.12 8.93
CA ASP A 263 -18.56 -10.05 7.88
C ASP A 263 -18.27 -9.54 6.46
N THR A 264 -17.53 -8.43 6.34
CA THR A 264 -17.26 -7.75 5.07
C THR A 264 -15.80 -7.36 4.97
N LEU A 265 -15.23 -7.52 3.77
CA LEU A 265 -13.92 -6.98 3.44
C LEU A 265 -13.99 -5.45 3.42
N SER A 266 -12.92 -4.79 3.85
CA SER A 266 -12.83 -3.33 3.81
C SER A 266 -11.85 -2.89 2.73
N PHE A 267 -12.20 -1.87 1.94
CA PHE A 267 -11.22 -1.25 1.02
C PHE A 267 -9.98 -0.80 1.78
N ALA A 268 -8.79 -1.00 1.20
CA ALA A 268 -7.50 -0.62 1.79
C ALA A 268 -7.25 0.91 1.72
N SER A 269 -8.25 1.70 2.08
CA SER A 269 -8.12 3.14 2.30
C SER A 269 -7.18 3.41 3.47
N LYS A 270 -6.55 4.60 3.51
CA LYS A 270 -5.63 4.98 4.60
C LYS A 270 -6.25 4.80 5.98
N THR A 271 -7.53 5.20 6.14
CA THR A 271 -8.25 5.08 7.41
C THR A 271 -8.48 3.61 7.80
N ASN A 272 -8.83 2.73 6.86
CA ASN A 272 -9.00 1.31 7.15
C ASN A 272 -7.66 0.62 7.42
N ILE A 273 -6.62 0.96 6.66
CA ILE A 273 -5.24 0.50 6.91
C ILE A 273 -4.83 0.84 8.34
N ASP A 274 -5.02 2.09 8.78
CA ASP A 274 -4.63 2.52 10.13
C ASP A 274 -5.36 1.72 11.23
N LYS A 275 -6.66 1.50 11.06
CA LYS A 275 -7.46 0.68 12.00
C LYS A 275 -7.04 -0.79 12.00
N LEU A 276 -6.73 -1.37 10.84
CA LEU A 276 -6.27 -2.75 10.74
C LEU A 276 -4.85 -2.91 11.32
N GLN A 277 -3.97 -1.92 11.13
CA GLN A 277 -2.67 -1.90 11.79
C GLN A 277 -2.79 -1.82 13.31
N GLU A 278 -3.70 -0.99 13.81
CA GLU A 278 -4.01 -0.88 15.24
C GLU A 278 -4.54 -2.21 15.78
N PHE A 279 -5.49 -2.86 15.07
CA PHE A 279 -5.99 -4.19 15.41
C PHE A 279 -4.86 -5.22 15.54
N VAL A 280 -4.01 -5.33 14.52
CA VAL A 280 -2.87 -6.27 14.53
C VAL A 280 -1.91 -5.97 15.67
N SER A 281 -1.64 -4.70 15.95
CA SER A 281 -0.65 -4.31 16.95
C SER A 281 -1.16 -4.52 18.38
N LEU A 282 -2.36 -4.02 18.68
CA LEU A 282 -2.88 -3.87 20.04
C LEU A 282 -3.85 -4.98 20.48
N TYR A 283 -4.65 -5.53 19.55
CA TYR A 283 -5.80 -6.36 19.88
C TYR A 283 -5.58 -7.86 19.61
N ILE A 284 -4.71 -8.21 18.67
CA ILE A 284 -4.28 -9.59 18.50
C ILE A 284 -3.37 -9.97 19.67
N GLN A 285 -3.80 -10.90 20.51
CA GLN A 285 -3.04 -11.37 21.66
C GLN A 285 -3.02 -12.90 21.67
N GLU A 286 -1.90 -13.47 22.08
CA GLU A 286 -1.75 -14.91 22.17
C GLU A 286 -2.66 -15.48 23.28
N SER A 287 -3.40 -16.51 22.91
CA SER A 287 -4.26 -17.25 23.82
C SER A 287 -3.45 -17.88 24.95
N ASN A 288 -4.14 -18.09 26.07
CA ASN A 288 -3.62 -18.89 27.18
C ASN A 288 -3.88 -20.39 26.98
N THR A 289 -4.66 -20.77 25.96
CA THR A 289 -4.94 -22.16 25.60
C THR A 289 -4.02 -22.65 24.48
N GLY A 290 -3.66 -23.94 24.53
CA GLY A 290 -2.88 -24.61 23.48
C GLY A 290 -3.71 -25.13 22.30
N ASN A 291 -4.99 -24.80 22.26
CA ASN A 291 -5.91 -25.30 21.24
C ASN A 291 -5.96 -24.37 20.03
N THR A 292 -5.99 -24.97 18.84
CA THR A 292 -5.98 -24.30 17.55
C THR A 292 -6.97 -25.01 16.61
N ASN A 293 -7.99 -24.26 16.18
CA ASN A 293 -9.09 -24.75 15.36
C ASN A 293 -9.06 -24.07 13.98
N PHE A 294 -8.55 -24.80 12.98
CA PHE A 294 -8.47 -24.27 11.61
C PHE A 294 -9.85 -24.22 10.93
N GLU A 295 -10.80 -25.09 11.28
CA GLU A 295 -12.12 -25.16 10.65
C GLU A 295 -12.87 -23.82 10.79
N ASN A 296 -12.99 -23.30 12.02
CA ASN A 296 -13.75 -22.08 12.28
C ASN A 296 -13.18 -20.86 11.54
N VAL A 297 -11.86 -20.70 11.54
CA VAL A 297 -11.22 -19.57 10.88
C VAL A 297 -11.29 -19.69 9.35
N LEU A 298 -11.16 -20.90 8.79
CA LEU A 298 -11.28 -21.12 7.35
C LEU A 298 -12.71 -20.81 6.87
N ILE A 299 -13.74 -21.34 7.54
CA ILE A 299 -15.14 -21.03 7.21
C ILE A 299 -15.38 -19.51 7.26
N LYS A 300 -14.86 -18.83 8.29
CA LYS A 300 -14.97 -17.39 8.40
C LYS A 300 -14.28 -16.67 7.24
N ALA A 301 -13.06 -17.06 6.88
CA ALA A 301 -12.31 -16.47 5.77
C ALA A 301 -13.04 -16.58 4.42
N PHE A 302 -13.58 -17.76 4.12
CA PHE A 302 -14.38 -17.97 2.91
C PHE A 302 -15.69 -17.19 2.94
N THR A 303 -16.28 -16.98 4.12
CA THR A 303 -17.45 -16.10 4.28
C THR A 303 -17.12 -14.65 3.90
N TYR A 304 -15.97 -14.12 4.32
CA TYR A 304 -15.53 -12.78 3.89
C TYR A 304 -15.37 -12.67 2.38
N LEU A 305 -14.75 -13.68 1.74
CA LEU A 305 -14.53 -13.70 0.29
C LEU A 305 -15.83 -13.92 -0.52
N GLY A 306 -16.83 -14.58 0.07
CA GLY A 306 -18.16 -14.74 -0.53
C GLY A 306 -19.10 -13.55 -0.33
N SER A 307 -18.76 -12.59 0.54
CA SER A 307 -19.60 -11.45 0.89
C SER A 307 -19.70 -10.44 -0.28
N THR A 308 -20.93 -10.06 -0.64
CA THR A 308 -21.24 -9.24 -1.84
C THR A 308 -21.75 -7.83 -1.51
N ASN A 309 -21.65 -7.39 -0.26
CA ASN A 309 -22.33 -6.19 0.26
C ASN A 309 -21.91 -4.83 -0.39
N ASP A 310 -20.90 -4.79 -1.26
CA ASP A 310 -20.28 -3.54 -1.73
C ASP A 310 -20.60 -3.12 -3.18
N ASN A 311 -21.56 -3.75 -3.89
CA ASN A 311 -21.74 -3.56 -5.35
C ASN A 311 -20.44 -3.81 -6.16
N VAL A 312 -19.52 -4.59 -5.60
CA VAL A 312 -18.23 -4.94 -6.22
C VAL A 312 -18.38 -6.27 -6.96
N ASP A 313 -18.00 -6.31 -8.23
CA ASP A 313 -17.94 -7.56 -8.98
C ASP A 313 -16.73 -8.39 -8.55
N VAL A 314 -16.98 -9.33 -7.64
CA VAL A 314 -15.99 -10.27 -7.09
C VAL A 314 -15.33 -11.15 -8.16
N SER A 315 -15.94 -11.32 -9.34
CA SER A 315 -15.36 -12.14 -10.42
C SER A 315 -14.15 -11.49 -11.10
N THR A 316 -14.06 -10.16 -11.01
CA THR A 316 -12.97 -9.36 -11.62
C THR A 316 -11.74 -9.25 -10.73
N ARG A 317 -11.75 -9.88 -9.55
CA ARG A 317 -10.74 -9.70 -8.49
C ARG A 317 -10.04 -11.02 -8.18
N ASP A 318 -8.80 -10.94 -7.71
CA ASP A 318 -8.10 -12.12 -7.18
C ASP A 318 -8.45 -12.30 -5.71
N GLN A 319 -8.96 -13.48 -5.34
CA GLN A 319 -9.35 -13.79 -3.98
C GLN A 319 -8.25 -14.61 -3.31
N VAL A 320 -7.74 -14.12 -2.18
CA VAL A 320 -6.50 -14.62 -1.59
C VAL A 320 -6.67 -14.79 -0.09
N ILE A 321 -6.24 -15.94 0.42
CA ILE A 321 -6.07 -16.19 1.86
C ILE A 321 -4.58 -16.28 2.16
N LEU A 322 -4.11 -15.48 3.12
CA LEU A 322 -2.76 -15.56 3.68
C LEU A 322 -2.85 -16.18 5.08
N PHE A 323 -2.40 -17.42 5.24
CA PHE A 323 -2.54 -18.20 6.47
C PHE A 323 -1.21 -18.30 7.21
N LEU A 324 -1.07 -17.61 8.35
CA LEU A 324 0.13 -17.64 9.19
C LEU A 324 -0.10 -18.51 10.43
N THR A 325 0.76 -19.49 10.66
CA THR A 325 0.73 -20.36 11.85
C THR A 325 2.14 -20.86 12.21
N ASP A 326 2.32 -21.34 13.44
CA ASP A 326 3.52 -22.06 13.86
C ASP A 326 3.31 -23.57 14.06
N GLY A 327 2.12 -24.08 13.74
CA GLY A 327 1.75 -25.49 13.97
C GLY A 327 0.60 -25.99 13.09
N GLY A 328 0.01 -27.11 13.50
CA GLY A 328 -1.16 -27.72 12.86
C GLY A 328 -2.43 -27.58 13.72
N SER A 329 -3.59 -27.87 13.12
CA SER A 329 -4.87 -27.91 13.85
C SER A 329 -4.91 -29.09 14.81
N ASN A 330 -5.40 -28.87 16.03
CA ASN A 330 -5.69 -29.95 17.01
C ASN A 330 -7.18 -30.06 17.36
N GLU A 331 -8.01 -29.19 16.79
CA GLU A 331 -9.47 -29.22 16.88
C GLU A 331 -10.12 -29.14 15.50
N GLY A 332 -11.39 -29.55 15.42
CA GLY A 332 -12.21 -29.45 14.21
C GLY A 332 -11.96 -30.54 13.17
N ARG A 333 -12.60 -30.36 12.01
CA ARG A 333 -12.42 -31.20 10.82
C ARG A 333 -11.05 -31.01 10.19
N ASP A 334 -10.69 -31.92 9.28
CA ASP A 334 -9.50 -31.77 8.44
C ASP A 334 -9.57 -30.45 7.64
N PRO A 335 -8.64 -29.50 7.83
CA PRO A 335 -8.66 -28.21 7.14
C PRO A 335 -8.66 -28.35 5.62
N ARG A 336 -8.06 -29.41 5.06
CA ARG A 336 -8.04 -29.67 3.62
C ARG A 336 -9.43 -29.96 3.06
N GLU A 337 -10.30 -30.59 3.86
CA GLU A 337 -11.69 -30.85 3.49
C GLU A 337 -12.54 -29.59 3.63
N VAL A 338 -12.33 -28.82 4.70
CA VAL A 338 -13.00 -27.52 4.88
C VAL A 338 -12.69 -26.59 3.70
N ILE A 339 -11.43 -26.48 3.28
CA ILE A 339 -11.04 -25.71 2.09
C ILE A 339 -11.75 -26.23 0.83
N SER A 340 -11.79 -27.54 0.63
CA SER A 340 -12.49 -28.12 -0.54
C SER A 340 -13.99 -27.85 -0.54
N ASP A 341 -14.64 -27.83 0.61
CA ASP A 341 -16.08 -27.57 0.72
C ASP A 341 -16.39 -26.09 0.53
N GLU A 342 -15.63 -25.22 1.16
CA GLU A 342 -15.85 -23.77 1.11
C GLU A 342 -15.42 -23.16 -0.23
N ASN A 343 -14.26 -23.54 -0.80
CA ASN A 343 -13.84 -22.99 -2.08
C ASN A 343 -14.70 -23.49 -3.26
N ALA A 344 -15.30 -24.68 -3.14
CA ALA A 344 -16.28 -25.15 -4.12
C ALA A 344 -17.49 -24.20 -4.25
N LYS A 345 -17.93 -23.58 -3.14
CA LYS A 345 -18.99 -22.56 -3.15
C LYS A 345 -18.59 -21.29 -3.92
N LEU A 346 -17.29 -21.03 -4.03
CA LEU A 346 -16.70 -19.89 -4.73
C LEU A 346 -16.07 -20.28 -6.08
N GLN A 347 -16.46 -21.43 -6.64
CA GLN A 347 -16.00 -21.94 -7.93
C GLN A 347 -14.48 -22.12 -8.03
N ASN A 348 -13.85 -22.56 -6.94
CA ASN A 348 -12.39 -22.76 -6.82
C ASN A 348 -11.55 -21.51 -7.10
N ARG A 349 -12.13 -20.31 -6.99
CA ARG A 349 -11.46 -19.04 -7.36
C ARG A 349 -10.44 -18.56 -6.32
N VAL A 350 -10.57 -19.00 -5.07
CA VAL A 350 -9.69 -18.56 -3.97
C VAL A 350 -8.34 -19.25 -4.08
N ILE A 351 -7.26 -18.47 -3.93
CA ILE A 351 -5.88 -18.94 -3.80
C ILE A 351 -5.50 -18.91 -2.32
N MET A 352 -4.82 -19.95 -1.85
CA MET A 352 -4.38 -20.05 -0.46
C MET A 352 -2.86 -20.07 -0.35
N PHE A 353 -2.30 -19.10 0.37
CA PHE A 353 -0.89 -19.08 0.76
C PHE A 353 -0.77 -19.45 2.24
N THR A 354 0.15 -20.35 2.56
CA THR A 354 0.37 -20.82 3.93
C THR A 354 1.80 -20.60 4.35
N TYR A 355 1.99 -20.05 5.55
CA TYR A 355 3.27 -19.67 6.11
C TYR A 355 3.45 -20.34 7.47
N LEU A 356 4.45 -21.22 7.55
CA LEU A 356 4.78 -21.97 8.76
C LEU A 356 6.00 -21.38 9.47
N LEU A 357 5.84 -21.07 10.76
CA LEU A 357 6.80 -20.31 11.56
C LEU A 357 7.60 -21.16 12.55
N GLY A 358 8.92 -21.09 12.45
CA GLY A 358 9.83 -21.50 13.51
C GLY A 358 10.22 -22.98 13.51
N PRO A 359 11.17 -23.35 14.38
CA PRO A 359 11.90 -24.63 14.32
C PRO A 359 11.07 -25.87 14.67
N GLY A 360 9.94 -25.68 15.37
CA GLY A 360 9.09 -26.78 15.85
C GLY A 360 8.26 -27.45 14.76
N ALA A 361 8.40 -27.02 13.50
CA ALA A 361 7.67 -27.51 12.35
C ALA A 361 8.05 -28.96 12.00
N THR A 362 7.14 -29.90 12.26
CA THR A 362 7.29 -31.30 11.84
C THR A 362 7.02 -31.46 10.33
N ASN A 363 7.40 -32.61 9.76
CA ASN A 363 7.12 -32.89 8.35
C ASN A 363 5.62 -33.01 8.07
N GLU A 364 4.86 -33.51 9.04
CA GLU A 364 3.40 -33.63 8.96
C GLU A 364 2.75 -32.25 8.89
N MET A 365 3.21 -31.29 9.71
CA MET A 365 2.73 -29.90 9.65
C MET A 365 3.07 -29.24 8.31
N LYS A 366 4.31 -29.43 7.82
CA LYS A 366 4.74 -28.92 6.51
C LYS A 366 3.90 -29.50 5.38
N GLN A 367 3.62 -30.80 5.41
CA GLN A 367 2.81 -31.48 4.40
C GLN A 367 1.36 -31.01 4.46
N GLN A 368 0.76 -30.92 5.65
CA GLN A 368 -0.62 -30.44 5.81
C GLN A 368 -0.79 -29.03 5.23
N LEU A 369 0.09 -28.09 5.59
CA LEU A 369 0.01 -26.72 5.09
C LEU A 369 0.31 -26.63 3.58
N ARG A 370 1.23 -27.45 3.06
CA ARG A 370 1.46 -27.56 1.61
C ARG A 370 0.21 -28.05 0.87
N GLU A 371 -0.47 -29.06 1.39
CA GLU A 371 -1.72 -29.58 0.83
C GLU A 371 -2.87 -28.57 0.93
N MET A 372 -2.89 -27.74 1.98
CA MET A 372 -3.82 -26.61 2.09
C MET A 372 -3.55 -25.57 1.00
N ALA A 373 -2.29 -25.16 0.80
CA ALA A 373 -1.93 -24.16 -0.22
C ALA A 373 -2.15 -24.66 -1.66
N THR A 374 -1.77 -25.90 -1.95
CA THR A 374 -2.02 -26.55 -3.26
C THR A 374 -3.47 -26.98 -3.44
N GLN A 375 -4.29 -26.89 -2.38
CA GLN A 375 -5.68 -27.31 -2.36
C GLN A 375 -5.88 -28.75 -2.84
N ALA A 376 -5.02 -29.66 -2.37
CA ALA A 376 -4.89 -31.03 -2.88
C ALA A 376 -6.18 -31.88 -2.81
N LYS A 377 -7.12 -31.54 -1.90
CA LYS A 377 -8.43 -32.21 -1.77
C LYS A 377 -9.56 -31.54 -2.57
N SER A 378 -9.31 -30.41 -3.23
CA SER A 378 -10.34 -29.67 -3.97
C SER A 378 -10.84 -30.44 -5.20
N ARG A 379 -12.12 -30.24 -5.51
CA ARG A 379 -12.83 -30.94 -6.60
C ARG A 379 -12.83 -30.12 -7.87
N TRP A 380 -12.28 -30.65 -8.95
CA TRP A 380 -12.23 -30.02 -10.28
C TRP A 380 -13.60 -29.70 -10.89
N SER A 381 -14.68 -30.37 -10.44
CA SER A 381 -16.04 -30.15 -10.93
C SER A 381 -16.60 -28.75 -10.68
N TYR A 382 -15.98 -27.97 -9.78
CA TYR A 382 -16.43 -26.61 -9.42
C TYR A 382 -15.62 -25.50 -10.11
N GLY A 383 -14.64 -25.85 -10.95
CA GLY A 383 -13.78 -24.90 -11.66
C GLY A 383 -12.30 -25.24 -11.54
N ASN A 384 -11.46 -24.53 -12.30
CA ASN A 384 -10.00 -24.71 -12.25
C ASN A 384 -9.49 -24.38 -10.85
N ILE A 385 -8.74 -25.31 -10.26
CA ILE A 385 -8.11 -25.12 -8.96
C ILE A 385 -6.94 -24.16 -9.14
N ARG A 386 -6.94 -23.05 -8.40
CA ARG A 386 -5.81 -22.13 -8.36
C ARG A 386 -4.91 -22.47 -7.16
N GLU A 387 -3.79 -23.13 -7.44
CA GLU A 387 -2.80 -23.47 -6.43
C GLU A 387 -2.11 -22.21 -5.90
N GLY A 388 -1.90 -22.15 -4.58
CA GLY A 388 -1.06 -21.14 -3.95
C GLY A 388 0.29 -21.70 -3.54
N HIS A 389 1.01 -20.96 -2.70
CA HIS A 389 2.37 -21.29 -2.30
C HIS A 389 2.49 -21.55 -0.79
N PHE A 390 3.27 -22.57 -0.44
CA PHE A 390 3.65 -22.88 0.94
C PHE A 390 5.08 -22.40 1.21
N THR A 391 5.24 -21.59 2.25
CA THR A 391 6.53 -21.07 2.69
C THR A 391 6.81 -21.50 4.13
N TYR A 392 7.94 -22.17 4.34
CA TYR A 392 8.47 -22.46 5.67
C TYR A 392 9.52 -21.43 6.03
N VAL A 393 9.33 -20.72 7.14
CA VAL A 393 10.30 -19.74 7.65
C VAL A 393 11.05 -20.34 8.82
N ASP A 394 12.25 -20.83 8.51
CA ASP A 394 13.18 -21.35 9.49
C ASP A 394 13.77 -20.25 10.38
N GLN A 395 14.39 -20.67 11.48
CA GLN A 395 15.15 -19.86 12.43
C GLN A 395 16.06 -18.83 11.76
N ASN A 396 16.82 -19.21 10.74
CA ASN A 396 17.79 -18.31 10.09
C ASN A 396 17.17 -17.30 9.11
N GLN A 397 15.85 -17.30 8.94
CA GLN A 397 15.16 -16.59 7.86
C GLN A 397 14.00 -15.71 8.34
N HIS A 398 13.92 -15.35 9.62
CA HIS A 398 12.79 -14.56 10.15
C HIS A 398 12.58 -13.19 9.47
N GLY A 399 13.65 -12.52 9.02
CA GLY A 399 13.54 -11.29 8.22
C GLY A 399 12.93 -11.52 6.82
N ARG A 400 12.82 -12.77 6.36
CA ARG A 400 12.18 -13.13 5.08
C ARG A 400 10.67 -13.25 5.20
N LEU A 401 10.09 -13.45 6.39
CA LEU A 401 8.63 -13.62 6.49
C LEU A 401 7.88 -12.41 5.93
N SER A 402 8.23 -11.20 6.38
CA SER A 402 7.61 -9.97 5.86
C SER A 402 7.77 -9.83 4.36
N MET A 403 8.91 -10.25 3.81
CA MET A 403 9.12 -10.26 2.36
C MET A 403 8.18 -11.24 1.67
N GLU A 404 8.24 -12.52 2.02
CA GLU A 404 7.47 -13.60 1.37
C GLU A 404 5.95 -13.36 1.45
N LEU A 405 5.49 -12.75 2.55
CA LEU A 405 4.09 -12.33 2.68
C LEU A 405 3.77 -11.10 1.85
N ALA A 406 4.58 -10.04 1.93
CA ALA A 406 4.29 -8.80 1.22
C ALA A 406 4.41 -8.95 -0.30
N THR A 407 5.16 -9.94 -0.80
CA THR A 407 5.31 -10.24 -2.23
C THR A 407 4.35 -11.31 -2.75
N PHE A 408 3.32 -11.71 -1.99
CA PHE A 408 2.35 -12.75 -2.41
C PHE A 408 1.75 -12.49 -3.80
N TYR A 409 1.58 -11.21 -4.16
CA TYR A 409 1.01 -10.77 -5.44
C TYR A 409 1.83 -11.22 -6.66
N VAL A 410 3.12 -11.54 -6.49
CA VAL A 410 3.98 -12.08 -7.55
C VAL A 410 3.49 -13.46 -7.98
N HIS A 411 2.92 -14.24 -7.05
CA HIS A 411 2.44 -15.60 -7.30
C HIS A 411 1.00 -15.67 -7.83
N LEU A 412 0.26 -14.56 -7.87
CA LEU A 412 -1.14 -14.56 -8.33
C LEU A 412 -1.27 -14.68 -9.85
N HIS A 413 -0.20 -14.40 -10.59
CA HIS A 413 -0.24 -14.33 -12.04
C HIS A 413 0.08 -15.67 -12.69
N VAL A 414 -0.94 -16.20 -13.35
CA VAL A 414 -0.79 -17.24 -14.37
C VAL A 414 0.03 -16.65 -15.54
N PRO A 415 0.98 -17.41 -16.12
CA PRO A 415 1.66 -17.04 -17.36
C PRO A 415 0.62 -17.07 -18.49
N SER A 416 -0.03 -15.95 -18.75
CA SER A 416 -0.96 -15.82 -19.87
C SER A 416 -0.61 -14.57 -20.67
N ARG A 417 -0.53 -14.79 -21.98
CA ARG A 417 0.04 -13.98 -23.07
C ARG A 417 -0.55 -12.57 -23.27
N HIS A 418 -1.27 -12.05 -22.29
CA HIS A 418 -1.85 -10.71 -22.28
C HIS A 418 -1.47 -10.04 -20.96
N VAL A 419 -0.17 -9.80 -20.79
CA VAL A 419 0.29 -8.84 -19.78
C VAL A 419 -0.35 -7.51 -20.17
N ASN A 420 -1.13 -6.93 -19.28
CA ASN A 420 -1.61 -5.57 -19.46
C ASN A 420 -0.38 -4.66 -19.51
N THR A 421 0.05 -4.28 -20.71
CA THR A 421 1.18 -3.39 -20.94
C THR A 421 0.78 -1.92 -20.76
N ASN A 422 -0.46 -1.63 -20.36
CA ASN A 422 -0.89 -0.26 -20.15
C ASN A 422 -0.29 0.32 -18.87
N GLN A 423 -0.04 1.63 -18.90
CA GLN A 423 0.40 2.36 -17.72
C GLN A 423 -0.68 2.33 -16.63
N VAL A 424 -0.24 2.22 -15.38
CA VAL A 424 -1.10 2.30 -14.19
C VAL A 424 -0.81 3.61 -13.47
N PHE A 425 -1.86 4.33 -13.11
CA PHE A 425 -1.76 5.51 -12.26
C PHE A 425 -2.01 5.09 -10.81
N SER A 426 -1.11 5.46 -9.91
CA SER A 426 -1.42 5.31 -8.49
C SER A 426 -2.40 6.38 -8.04
N ILE A 427 -3.08 6.10 -6.96
CA ILE A 427 -3.61 7.15 -6.09
C ILE A 427 -2.46 8.01 -5.54
N PRO A 428 -2.75 9.23 -5.06
CA PRO A 428 -1.78 10.02 -4.32
C PRO A 428 -1.29 9.28 -3.07
N TYR A 429 0.01 9.05 -2.97
CA TYR A 429 0.61 8.54 -1.74
C TYR A 429 1.84 9.37 -1.36
N VAL A 430 2.17 9.34 -0.07
CA VAL A 430 3.38 10.00 0.45
C VAL A 430 4.54 9.06 0.21
N ASP A 431 5.38 9.43 -0.74
CA ASP A 431 6.58 8.68 -1.07
C ASP A 431 7.73 9.09 -0.14
N PRO A 432 8.57 8.15 0.36
CA PRO A 432 9.67 8.46 1.27
C PRO A 432 10.67 9.48 0.73
N PHE A 433 10.75 9.65 -0.60
CA PHE A 433 11.68 10.56 -1.26
C PHE A 433 11.12 11.97 -1.41
N SER A 434 9.79 12.12 -1.48
CA SER A 434 9.14 13.42 -1.69
C SER A 434 8.62 14.07 -0.41
N GLU A 435 8.46 13.32 0.69
CA GLU A 435 7.85 13.76 1.97
C GLU A 435 6.47 14.44 1.80
N ARG A 436 5.83 14.26 0.64
CA ARG A 436 4.57 14.88 0.22
C ARG A 436 3.78 13.91 -0.63
N GLY A 437 2.45 14.01 -0.58
CA GLY A 437 1.56 13.23 -1.46
C GLY A 437 1.80 13.55 -2.94
N ARG A 438 2.07 12.54 -3.75
CA ARG A 438 2.31 12.67 -5.20
C ARG A 438 1.58 11.56 -5.96
N TYR A 439 1.22 11.87 -7.21
CA TYR A 439 0.78 10.86 -8.18
C TYR A 439 1.99 10.30 -8.89
N PHE A 440 1.98 9.00 -9.12
CA PHE A 440 3.01 8.31 -9.89
C PHE A 440 2.36 7.58 -11.06
N ILE A 441 3.11 7.50 -12.16
CA ILE A 441 2.75 6.74 -13.35
C ILE A 441 3.71 5.56 -13.40
N PHE A 442 3.17 4.36 -13.43
CA PHE A 442 3.95 3.14 -13.43
C PHE A 442 3.76 2.37 -14.72
N TYR A 443 4.79 1.60 -15.05
CA TYR A 443 4.76 0.69 -16.18
C TYR A 443 5.17 -0.71 -15.69
N PRO A 444 4.30 -1.73 -15.81
CA PRO A 444 4.69 -3.10 -15.51
C PRO A 444 5.66 -3.62 -16.56
N MET A 445 6.83 -4.06 -16.12
CA MET A 445 7.83 -4.71 -16.95
C MET A 445 7.95 -6.18 -16.56
N ARG A 446 7.97 -7.07 -17.56
CA ARG A 446 8.27 -8.49 -17.38
C ARG A 446 9.32 -8.89 -18.39
N PHE A 447 10.33 -9.58 -17.91
CA PHE A 447 11.37 -10.18 -18.73
C PHE A 447 11.02 -11.65 -18.87
N ASP A 448 11.03 -12.17 -20.09
CA ASP A 448 10.75 -13.59 -20.33
C ASP A 448 11.90 -14.42 -19.77
N GLU A 449 11.64 -15.17 -18.71
CA GLU A 449 12.48 -16.31 -18.37
C GLU A 449 12.23 -17.41 -19.41
N SER A 450 13.27 -17.66 -20.23
CA SER A 450 13.49 -18.82 -21.11
C SER A 450 13.31 -18.62 -22.63
N ASN A 451 14.44 -18.75 -23.32
CA ASN A 451 14.55 -19.17 -24.71
C ASN A 451 13.56 -20.31 -25.05
N ILE A 452 12.50 -20.02 -25.79
CA ILE A 452 11.87 -21.00 -26.69
C ILE A 452 11.59 -20.31 -28.03
N THR A 453 12.38 -20.69 -29.01
CA THR A 453 12.14 -20.46 -30.43
C THR A 453 10.81 -21.12 -30.81
N VAL A 454 9.75 -20.36 -31.12
CA VAL A 454 8.74 -20.77 -32.10
C VAL A 454 8.29 -19.54 -32.90
N SER A 455 8.66 -19.57 -34.16
CA SER A 455 8.18 -18.76 -35.28
C SER A 455 6.65 -18.60 -35.35
N ARG A 456 6.16 -17.37 -35.60
CA ARG A 456 5.34 -16.94 -36.75
C ARG A 456 4.42 -15.75 -36.42
N PHE A 457 4.52 -14.75 -37.30
CA PHE A 457 3.59 -13.65 -37.63
C PHE A 457 2.09 -13.89 -37.38
N ASN A 458 1.35 -12.87 -36.91
CA ASN A 458 0.56 -11.95 -37.77
C ASN A 458 -0.36 -11.02 -36.95
N LEU A 459 -0.38 -9.75 -37.40
CA LEU A 459 -1.17 -8.55 -37.04
C LEU A 459 -0.99 -7.95 -35.65
#